data_AF-A0A426X8V6-F1
#
_entry.id   AF-A0A426X8V6-F1
#
_cell.length_a   1.000
_cell.length_b   1.000
_cell.length_c   1.000
_cell.angle_alpha   90.00
_cell.angle_beta   90.00
_cell.angle_gamma   90.00
#
_symmetry.space_group_name_H-M   'P 1'
#
loop_
_entity.id
_entity.type
_entity.pdbx_description
1 polymer ?
#
loop_
_entity_poly.entity_id
_entity_poly.type
_entity_poly.pdbx_seq_one_letter_code
_entity_poly.pdbx_strand_id
1 'polypeptide(L)'
;MSDLGHQDPDKEMKAMWRGLKNSTEVWNDSSVAEEFERGLLHPQLVWELYTLLSEVLLARAAKEMVLMSEIRSNLVEIQRLLKKVRVRARKMDDELLQAMKALENARAELPRQAVDRYKESGGFKEGLKRMGRVTYEYGYQVALARFHALHPDSEVEEDPFTIHPEDDLVPIERQQAFDDSDPPES
;
A
#
# COMPACT_ATOMS: atom_id res chain seq x y z
N MET A 1 58.05 -19.84 -82.15
CA MET A 1 57.34 -18.61 -81.71
C MET A 1 55.87 -18.85 -82.00
N SER A 2 55.08 -19.17 -80.97
CA SER A 2 53.64 -19.39 -81.13
C SER A 2 52.92 -18.05 -81.09
N ASP A 3 52.11 -17.84 -82.12
CA ASP A 3 51.22 -16.69 -82.33
C ASP A 3 50.19 -16.65 -81.20
N LEU A 4 50.28 -15.65 -80.32
CA LEU A 4 49.29 -15.39 -79.28
C LEU A 4 48.10 -14.71 -79.96
N GLY A 5 47.07 -15.50 -80.27
CA GLY A 5 45.82 -15.01 -80.82
C GLY A 5 45.29 -13.83 -79.99
N HIS A 6 44.96 -12.76 -80.69
CA HIS A 6 44.42 -11.53 -80.11
C HIS A 6 43.08 -11.83 -79.42
N GLN A 7 43.12 -12.04 -78.12
CA GLN A 7 41.93 -12.25 -77.30
C GLN A 7 41.30 -10.88 -77.06
N ASP A 8 40.11 -10.67 -77.63
CA ASP A 8 39.31 -9.47 -77.46
C ASP A 8 39.01 -9.25 -75.96
N PRO A 9 39.61 -8.23 -75.31
CA PRO A 9 39.45 -7.99 -73.88
C PRO A 9 37.98 -7.72 -73.49
N ASP A 10 37.22 -7.15 -74.44
CA ASP A 10 35.83 -6.77 -74.26
C ASP A 10 34.93 -8.02 -74.10
N LYS A 11 35.30 -9.13 -74.74
CA LYS A 11 34.56 -10.40 -74.67
C LYS A 11 34.69 -11.06 -73.29
N GLU A 12 35.85 -10.94 -72.65
CA GLU A 12 36.13 -11.54 -71.34
C GLU A 12 35.55 -10.68 -70.21
N MET A 13 35.63 -9.35 -70.32
CA MET A 13 34.97 -8.43 -69.39
C MET A 13 33.45 -8.58 -69.42
N LYS A 14 32.82 -8.63 -70.61
CA LYS A 14 31.36 -8.86 -70.73
C LYS A 14 30.88 -10.16 -70.10
N ALA A 15 31.73 -11.18 -70.02
CA ALA A 15 31.40 -12.46 -69.38
C ALA A 15 31.45 -12.38 -67.85
N MET A 16 32.46 -11.72 -67.28
CA MET A 16 32.61 -11.59 -65.82
C MET A 16 31.55 -10.70 -65.17
N TRP A 17 31.12 -9.64 -65.84
CA TRP A 17 30.24 -8.62 -65.25
C TRP A 17 28.73 -8.87 -65.44
N ARG A 18 28.35 -10.00 -66.07
CA ARG A 18 26.94 -10.39 -66.29
C ARG A 18 26.15 -10.61 -64.99
N GLY A 19 26.83 -10.72 -63.85
CA GLY A 19 26.22 -10.81 -62.51
C GLY A 19 25.83 -9.48 -61.87
N LEU A 20 26.30 -8.34 -62.39
CA LEU A 20 26.07 -7.00 -61.83
C LEU A 20 24.75 -6.40 -62.35
N LYS A 21 23.63 -7.10 -62.12
CA LYS A 21 22.36 -6.93 -62.85
C LYS A 21 21.52 -5.68 -62.50
N ASN A 22 22.09 -4.67 -61.84
CA ASN A 22 21.29 -3.59 -61.25
C ASN A 22 21.51 -2.20 -61.90
N SER A 23 22.40 -2.05 -62.88
CA SER A 23 22.70 -0.74 -63.51
C SER A 23 22.64 -0.76 -65.05
N THR A 24 21.55 -1.27 -65.61
CA THR A 24 21.36 -1.47 -67.06
C THR A 24 21.33 -0.18 -67.90
N GLU A 25 21.28 1.02 -67.29
CA GLU A 25 21.21 2.29 -68.03
C GLU A 25 22.58 2.86 -68.43
N VAL A 26 23.66 2.55 -67.69
CA VAL A 26 25.01 3.12 -67.93
C VAL A 26 25.61 2.69 -69.28
N TRP A 27 25.17 1.55 -69.82
CA TRP A 27 25.74 0.94 -71.02
C TRP A 27 25.04 1.33 -72.33
N ASN A 28 23.98 2.15 -72.29
CA ASN A 28 23.22 2.54 -73.50
C ASN A 28 23.76 3.82 -74.17
N ASP A 29 24.66 4.56 -73.52
CA ASP A 29 25.29 5.76 -74.08
C ASP A 29 26.73 5.44 -74.50
N SER A 30 27.00 5.49 -75.80
CA SER A 30 28.30 5.13 -76.39
C SER A 30 29.44 5.98 -75.82
N SER A 31 29.16 7.22 -75.40
CA SER A 31 30.17 8.10 -74.78
C SER A 31 30.52 7.68 -73.35
N VAL A 32 29.54 7.18 -72.59
CA VAL A 32 29.72 6.72 -71.21
C VAL A 32 30.45 5.36 -71.19
N ALA A 33 30.20 4.51 -72.18
CA ALA A 33 30.95 3.27 -72.36
C ALA A 33 32.44 3.53 -72.67
N GLU A 34 32.76 4.54 -73.50
CA GLU A 34 34.15 4.87 -73.87
C GLU A 34 34.95 5.47 -72.69
N GLU A 35 34.33 6.33 -71.87
CA GLU A 35 34.96 6.87 -70.64
C GLU A 35 35.15 5.80 -69.55
N PHE A 36 34.34 4.73 -69.55
CA PHE A 36 34.53 3.56 -68.69
C PHE A 36 35.72 2.71 -69.16
N GLU A 37 35.84 2.44 -70.46
CA GLU A 37 36.98 1.75 -71.07
C GLU A 37 38.31 2.49 -70.86
N ARG A 38 38.28 3.84 -70.85
CA ARG A 38 39.44 4.68 -70.52
C ARG A 38 39.75 4.73 -69.01
N GLY A 39 38.97 4.04 -68.17
CA GLY A 39 39.18 3.94 -66.73
C GLY A 39 38.77 5.19 -65.94
N LEU A 40 38.05 6.14 -66.54
CA LEU A 40 37.60 7.37 -65.88
C LEU A 40 36.31 7.19 -65.08
N LEU A 41 35.36 6.39 -65.56
CA LEU A 41 34.07 6.17 -64.87
C LEU A 41 34.11 5.06 -63.79
N HIS A 42 35.04 4.11 -63.88
CA HIS A 42 35.16 3.03 -62.90
C HIS A 42 35.51 3.55 -61.49
N PRO A 43 36.48 4.48 -61.31
CA PRO A 43 36.79 5.05 -60.00
C PRO A 43 35.65 5.91 -59.43
N GLN A 44 34.94 6.65 -60.27
CA GLN A 44 33.91 7.60 -59.81
C GLN A 44 32.62 6.91 -59.37
N LEU A 45 32.13 5.93 -60.13
CA LEU A 45 30.97 5.13 -59.73
C LEU A 45 31.28 4.25 -58.50
N VAL A 46 32.49 3.70 -58.41
CA VAL A 46 32.92 2.95 -57.22
C VAL A 46 33.00 3.86 -56.00
N TRP A 47 33.53 5.08 -56.16
CA TRP A 47 33.53 6.09 -55.10
C TRP A 47 32.11 6.44 -54.68
N GLU A 48 31.22 6.80 -55.60
CA GLU A 48 29.84 7.18 -55.27
C GLU A 48 29.06 6.04 -54.62
N LEU A 49 29.19 4.81 -55.12
CA LEU A 49 28.56 3.64 -54.50
C LEU A 49 29.07 3.38 -53.09
N TYR A 50 30.38 3.50 -52.86
CA TYR A 50 30.96 3.30 -51.53
C TYR A 50 30.60 4.43 -50.56
N THR A 51 30.66 5.68 -51.02
CA THR A 51 30.31 6.88 -50.23
C THR A 51 28.83 6.87 -49.87
N LEU A 52 27.93 6.70 -50.84
CA LEU A 52 26.48 6.67 -50.59
C LEU A 52 26.08 5.49 -49.69
N LEU A 53 26.68 4.31 -49.90
CA LEU A 53 26.44 3.16 -49.02
C LEU A 53 26.93 3.44 -47.58
N SER A 54 28.09 4.08 -47.43
CA SER A 54 28.63 4.45 -46.12
C SER A 54 27.79 5.50 -45.39
N GLU A 55 27.23 6.48 -46.10
CA GLU A 55 26.33 7.50 -45.54
C GLU A 55 25.03 6.89 -45.03
N VAL A 56 24.43 5.96 -45.79
CA VAL A 56 23.22 5.24 -45.36
C VAL A 56 23.50 4.39 -44.12
N LEU A 57 24.66 3.72 -44.05
CA LEU A 57 25.06 2.95 -42.88
C LEU A 57 25.30 3.84 -41.66
N LEU A 58 25.95 5.00 -41.84
CA LEU A 58 26.18 5.99 -40.78
C LEU A 58 24.87 6.60 -40.28
N ALA A 59 23.95 6.96 -41.18
CA ALA A 59 22.63 7.47 -40.83
C ALA A 59 21.82 6.44 -40.03
N ARG A 60 21.88 5.16 -40.44
CA ARG A 60 21.27 4.07 -39.70
C ARG A 60 21.90 3.89 -38.32
N ALA A 61 23.23 3.89 -38.23
CA ALA A 61 23.95 3.78 -36.96
C ALA A 61 23.62 4.94 -36.02
N ALA A 62 23.58 6.17 -36.53
CA ALA A 62 23.20 7.36 -35.77
C ALA A 62 21.76 7.24 -35.22
N LYS A 63 20.81 6.77 -36.04
CA LYS A 63 19.42 6.53 -35.61
C LYS A 63 19.35 5.49 -34.48
N GLU A 64 20.07 4.39 -34.59
CA GLU A 64 20.13 3.36 -33.55
C GLU A 64 20.77 3.89 -32.26
N MET A 65 21.84 4.70 -32.35
CA MET A 65 22.46 5.31 -31.17
C MET A 65 21.51 6.25 -30.43
N VAL A 66 20.77 7.08 -31.17
CA VAL A 66 19.75 7.96 -30.58
C VAL A 66 18.67 7.13 -29.90
N LEU A 67 18.13 6.12 -30.57
CA LEU A 67 17.10 5.24 -30.01
C LEU A 67 17.61 4.50 -28.75
N MET A 68 18.84 3.99 -28.77
CA MET A 68 19.47 3.35 -27.62
C MET A 68 19.63 4.32 -26.44
N SER A 69 20.00 5.57 -26.71
CA SER A 69 20.12 6.60 -25.67
C SER A 69 18.75 6.94 -25.04
N GLU A 70 17.70 6.98 -25.86
CA GLU A 70 16.34 7.24 -25.40
C GLU A 70 15.79 6.08 -24.58
N ILE A 71 15.97 4.83 -25.02
CA ILE A 71 15.63 3.64 -24.23
C ILE A 71 16.37 3.63 -22.90
N ARG A 72 17.67 3.92 -22.91
CA ARG A 72 18.48 3.97 -21.68
C ARG A 72 17.98 5.05 -20.73
N SER A 73 17.64 6.22 -21.23
CA SER A 73 17.07 7.32 -20.44
C SER A 73 15.73 6.89 -19.81
N ASN A 74 14.82 6.34 -20.62
CA ASN A 74 13.52 5.85 -20.16
C ASN A 74 13.64 4.75 -19.10
N LEU A 75 14.60 3.84 -19.25
CA LEU A 75 14.87 2.80 -18.25
C LEU A 75 15.27 3.40 -16.90
N VAL A 76 16.16 4.40 -16.89
CA VAL A 76 16.57 5.10 -15.66
C VAL A 76 15.37 5.80 -15.01
N GLU A 77 14.53 6.44 -15.82
CA GLU A 77 13.35 7.14 -15.33
C GLU A 77 12.30 6.18 -14.74
N ILE A 78 12.03 5.06 -15.39
CA ILE A 78 11.14 4.00 -14.86
C ILE A 78 11.69 3.44 -13.55
N GLN A 79 12.99 3.18 -13.47
CA GLN A 79 13.61 2.70 -12.23
C GLN A 79 13.49 3.73 -11.09
N ARG A 80 13.64 5.03 -11.40
CA ARG A 80 13.44 6.12 -10.44
C ARG A 80 12.00 6.18 -9.95
N LEU A 81 11.04 6.09 -10.87
CA LEU A 81 9.61 6.08 -10.55
C LEU A 81 9.24 4.86 -9.71
N LEU A 82 9.76 3.67 -10.03
CA LEU A 82 9.54 2.45 -9.26
C LEU A 82 10.04 2.60 -7.81
N LYS A 83 11.23 3.19 -7.61
CA LYS A 83 11.74 3.50 -6.26
C LYS A 83 10.79 4.46 -5.53
N LYS A 84 10.30 5.50 -6.20
CA LYS A 84 9.36 6.47 -5.62
C LYS A 84 8.02 5.84 -5.24
N VAL A 85 7.48 4.95 -6.08
CA VAL A 85 6.24 4.22 -5.79
C VAL A 85 6.47 3.25 -4.62
N ARG A 86 7.59 2.54 -4.58
CA ARG A 86 7.92 1.62 -3.48
C ARG A 86 8.04 2.33 -2.12
N VAL A 87 8.65 3.51 -2.09
CA VAL A 87 8.72 4.32 -0.86
C VAL A 87 7.32 4.75 -0.42
N ARG A 88 6.47 5.19 -1.36
CA ARG A 88 5.08 5.56 -1.06
C ARG A 88 4.25 4.38 -0.56
N ALA A 89 4.42 3.19 -1.16
CA ALA A 89 3.76 1.97 -0.70
C ALA A 89 4.12 1.65 0.76
N ARG A 90 5.41 1.63 1.08
CA ARG A 90 5.87 1.41 2.47
C ARG A 90 5.30 2.41 3.45
N LYS A 91 5.24 3.69 3.06
CA LYS A 91 4.65 4.74 3.91
C LYS A 91 3.17 4.46 4.21
N MET A 92 2.39 4.05 3.20
CA MET A 92 0.98 3.70 3.41
C MET A 92 0.84 2.45 4.29
N ASP A 93 1.72 1.46 4.14
CA ASP A 93 1.73 0.27 5.00
C ASP A 93 2.04 0.64 6.46
N ASP A 94 2.98 1.55 6.70
CA ASP A 94 3.30 2.06 8.05
C ASP A 94 2.12 2.83 8.67
N GLU A 95 1.46 3.69 7.90
CA GLU A 95 0.25 4.41 8.32
C GLU A 95 -0.90 3.44 8.63
N LEU A 96 -1.08 2.41 7.81
CA LEU A 96 -2.07 1.35 8.04
C LEU A 96 -1.76 0.59 9.33
N LEU A 97 -0.49 0.22 9.55
CA LEU A 97 -0.06 -0.45 10.77
C LEU A 97 -0.29 0.41 12.02
N GLN A 98 -0.04 1.72 11.92
CA GLN A 98 -0.32 2.67 12.99
C GLN A 98 -1.83 2.76 13.28
N ALA A 99 -2.66 2.84 12.24
CA ALA A 99 -4.12 2.88 12.38
C ALA A 99 -4.66 1.58 13.00
N MET A 100 -4.14 0.42 12.60
CA MET A 100 -4.52 -0.86 13.19
C MET A 100 -4.19 -0.94 14.69
N LYS A 101 -2.99 -0.48 15.09
CA LYS A 101 -2.61 -0.41 16.51
C LYS A 101 -3.53 0.54 17.30
N ALA A 102 -3.87 1.70 16.73
CA ALA A 102 -4.79 2.64 17.37
C ALA A 102 -6.19 2.05 17.55
N LEU A 103 -6.68 1.32 16.54
CA LEU A 103 -7.97 0.62 16.60
C LEU A 103 -7.97 -0.49 17.66
N GLU A 104 -6.91 -1.29 17.73
CA GLU A 104 -6.75 -2.35 18.73
C GLU A 104 -6.71 -1.77 20.15
N ASN A 105 -5.97 -0.69 20.36
CA ASN A 105 -5.94 0.04 21.63
C ASN A 105 -7.33 0.58 21.99
N ALA A 106 -8.04 1.21 21.04
CA ALA A 106 -9.39 1.71 21.27
C ALA A 106 -10.37 0.58 21.63
N ARG A 107 -10.24 -0.58 20.97
CA ARG A 107 -11.06 -1.76 21.28
C ARG A 107 -10.82 -2.28 22.70
N ALA A 108 -9.61 -2.13 23.24
CA ALA A 108 -9.30 -2.50 24.62
C ALA A 108 -9.76 -1.45 25.64
N GLU A 109 -9.63 -0.17 25.32
CA GLU A 109 -9.90 0.94 26.25
C GLU A 109 -11.37 1.36 26.32
N LEU A 110 -12.11 1.33 25.20
CA LEU A 110 -13.52 1.73 25.19
C LEU A 110 -14.39 0.89 26.14
N PRO A 111 -14.27 -0.45 26.19
CA PRO A 111 -15.04 -1.24 27.15
C PRO A 111 -14.67 -0.94 28.61
N ARG A 112 -13.38 -0.71 28.89
CA ARG A 112 -12.91 -0.34 30.24
C ARG A 112 -13.55 0.97 30.69
N GLN A 113 -13.46 2.01 29.85
CA GLN A 113 -14.08 3.30 30.12
C GLN A 113 -15.61 3.20 30.26
N ALA A 114 -16.27 2.38 29.47
CA ALA A 114 -17.72 2.17 29.58
C ALA A 114 -18.10 1.51 30.92
N VAL A 115 -17.32 0.51 31.36
CA VAL A 115 -17.51 -0.13 32.67
C VAL A 115 -17.25 0.83 33.82
N ASP A 116 -16.19 1.63 33.74
CA ASP A 116 -15.86 2.61 34.79
C ASP A 116 -16.96 3.67 34.91
N ARG A 117 -17.43 4.23 33.79
CA ARG A 117 -18.57 5.14 33.76
C ARG A 117 -19.85 4.51 34.31
N TYR A 118 -20.10 3.24 33.99
CA TYR A 118 -21.24 2.51 34.53
C TYR A 118 -21.17 2.37 36.05
N LYS A 119 -20.00 2.00 36.58
CA LYS A 119 -19.77 1.89 38.04
C LYS A 119 -19.93 3.24 38.76
N GLU A 120 -19.56 4.33 38.10
CA GLU A 120 -19.72 5.68 38.66
C GLU A 120 -21.17 6.18 38.62
N SER A 121 -22.03 5.60 37.78
CA SER A 121 -23.42 6.01 37.62
C SER A 121 -24.23 5.88 38.92
N GLY A 122 -25.15 6.83 39.15
CA GLY A 122 -26.02 6.81 40.32
C GLY A 122 -26.91 5.56 40.39
N GLY A 123 -27.39 5.08 39.24
CA GLY A 123 -28.20 3.87 39.16
C GLY A 123 -27.46 2.61 39.61
N PHE A 124 -26.16 2.49 39.30
CA PHE A 124 -25.34 1.38 39.79
C PHE A 124 -25.15 1.45 41.30
N LYS A 125 -24.80 2.63 41.84
CA LYS A 125 -24.64 2.84 43.29
C LYS A 125 -25.93 2.56 44.06
N GLU A 126 -27.07 3.02 43.54
CA GLU A 126 -28.38 2.78 44.14
C GLU A 126 -28.77 1.30 44.04
N GLY A 127 -28.46 0.65 42.91
CA GLY A 127 -28.58 -0.80 42.74
C GLY A 127 -27.79 -1.58 43.79
N LEU A 128 -26.54 -1.17 44.08
CA LEU A 128 -25.72 -1.78 45.13
C LEU A 128 -26.36 -1.63 46.52
N LYS A 129 -26.91 -0.46 46.86
CA LYS A 129 -27.63 -0.26 48.14
C LYS A 129 -28.84 -1.18 48.26
N ARG A 130 -29.63 -1.31 47.19
CA ARG A 130 -30.78 -2.21 47.14
C ARG A 130 -30.37 -3.67 47.28
N MET A 131 -29.33 -4.10 46.54
CA MET A 131 -28.79 -5.46 46.65
C MET A 131 -28.30 -5.75 48.08
N GLY A 132 -27.59 -4.81 48.71
CA GLY A 132 -27.13 -4.94 50.09
C GLY A 132 -28.29 -5.18 51.07
N ARG A 133 -29.36 -4.38 50.96
CA ARG A 133 -30.58 -4.55 51.78
C ARG A 133 -31.20 -5.93 51.60
N VAL A 134 -31.42 -6.36 50.35
CA VAL A 134 -32.01 -7.69 50.07
C VAL A 134 -31.16 -8.82 50.63
N THR A 135 -29.83 -8.73 50.51
CA THR A 135 -28.94 -9.78 51.07
C THR A 135 -28.95 -9.79 52.59
N TYR A 136 -29.04 -8.63 53.23
CA TYR A 136 -29.13 -8.52 54.68
C TYR A 136 -30.46 -9.06 55.20
N GLU A 137 -31.58 -8.66 54.58
CA GLU A 137 -32.93 -9.11 54.89
C GLU A 137 -33.06 -10.63 54.75
N TYR A 138 -32.54 -11.21 53.66
CA TYR A 138 -32.50 -12.65 53.48
C TYR A 138 -31.68 -13.34 54.58
N GLY A 139 -30.50 -12.81 54.91
CA GLY A 139 -29.67 -13.34 56.00
C GLY A 139 -30.37 -13.28 57.35
N TYR A 140 -31.07 -12.18 57.63
CA TYR A 140 -31.87 -11.97 58.83
C TYR A 140 -33.02 -12.99 58.93
N GLN A 141 -33.80 -13.17 57.87
CA GLN A 141 -34.89 -14.17 57.87
C GLN A 141 -34.38 -15.59 58.12
N VAL A 142 -33.24 -15.97 57.53
CA VAL A 142 -32.61 -17.27 57.79
C VAL A 142 -32.15 -17.39 59.24
N ALA A 143 -31.53 -16.35 59.80
CA ALA A 143 -31.09 -16.34 61.19
C ALA A 143 -32.28 -16.41 62.16
N LEU A 144 -33.34 -15.67 61.89
CA LEU A 144 -34.58 -15.64 62.65
C LEU A 144 -35.27 -17.01 62.66
N ALA A 145 -35.39 -17.66 61.49
CA ALA A 145 -35.94 -19.00 61.39
C ALA A 145 -35.13 -20.04 62.20
N ARG A 146 -33.79 -19.92 62.19
CA ARG A 146 -32.91 -20.78 63.00
C ARG A 146 -33.06 -20.50 64.49
N PHE A 147 -33.20 -19.24 64.88
CA PHE A 147 -33.40 -18.84 66.26
C PHE A 147 -34.71 -19.43 66.81
N HIS A 148 -35.83 -19.27 66.09
CA HIS A 148 -37.11 -19.86 66.48
C HIS A 148 -37.06 -21.40 66.55
N ALA A 149 -36.29 -22.05 65.67
CA ALA A 149 -36.13 -23.50 65.74
C ALA A 149 -35.37 -23.98 67.01
N LEU A 150 -34.49 -23.14 67.56
CA LEU A 150 -33.71 -23.44 68.77
C LEU A 150 -34.41 -22.96 70.06
N HIS A 151 -35.23 -21.90 69.97
CA HIS A 151 -35.89 -21.26 71.10
C HIS A 151 -37.35 -20.93 70.77
N PRO A 152 -38.25 -21.93 70.80
CA PRO A 152 -39.64 -21.78 70.32
C PRO A 152 -40.50 -20.79 71.10
N ASP A 153 -40.18 -20.56 72.38
CA ASP A 153 -40.99 -19.75 73.30
C ASP A 153 -40.45 -18.32 73.48
N SER A 154 -39.42 -17.92 72.71
CA SER A 154 -38.82 -16.59 72.81
C SER A 154 -39.43 -15.63 71.79
N GLU A 155 -39.98 -14.51 72.27
CA GLU A 155 -40.46 -13.41 71.43
C GLU A 155 -39.27 -12.61 70.86
N VAL A 156 -39.30 -12.32 69.56
CA VAL A 156 -38.35 -11.43 68.88
C VAL A 156 -39.10 -10.15 68.47
N GLU A 157 -38.46 -9.01 68.72
CA GLU A 157 -38.94 -7.67 68.35
C GLU A 157 -39.22 -7.56 66.83
N GLU A 158 -40.16 -6.68 66.44
CA GLU A 158 -40.68 -6.56 65.06
C GLU A 158 -39.58 -6.53 64.00
N ASP A 159 -39.84 -7.17 62.86
CA ASP A 159 -38.89 -7.25 61.75
C ASP A 159 -38.52 -5.82 61.30
N PRO A 160 -37.24 -5.41 61.44
CA PRO A 160 -36.78 -4.07 61.09
C PRO A 160 -36.99 -3.67 59.62
N PHE A 161 -37.38 -4.62 58.76
CA PHE A 161 -37.66 -4.40 57.35
C PHE A 161 -39.16 -4.30 57.01
N THR A 162 -40.04 -4.47 57.99
CA THR A 162 -41.48 -4.26 57.81
C THR A 162 -41.75 -2.77 57.71
N ILE A 163 -42.16 -2.28 56.54
CA ILE A 163 -42.59 -0.89 56.38
C ILE A 163 -44.02 -0.79 56.92
N HIS A 164 -44.20 -0.03 58.00
CA HIS A 164 -45.52 0.23 58.56
C HIS A 164 -46.21 1.33 57.76
N PRO A 165 -47.55 1.28 57.56
CA PRO A 165 -48.29 2.31 56.82
C PRO A 165 -48.21 3.70 57.47
N GLU A 166 -47.86 3.79 58.75
CA GLU A 166 -47.53 5.04 59.44
C GLU A 166 -46.22 5.68 58.94
N ASP A 167 -45.25 4.89 58.47
CA ASP A 167 -43.94 5.37 58.00
C ASP A 167 -44.02 6.01 56.60
N ASP A 168 -44.99 5.59 55.78
CA ASP A 168 -45.26 6.16 54.45
C ASP A 168 -45.76 7.62 54.51
N LEU A 169 -46.23 8.08 55.67
CA LEU A 169 -46.70 9.45 55.90
C LEU A 169 -45.57 10.42 56.29
N VAL A 170 -44.36 9.91 56.52
CA VAL A 170 -43.21 10.73 56.90
C VAL A 170 -42.47 11.19 55.64
N PRO A 171 -42.37 12.49 55.35
CA PRO A 171 -41.63 12.97 54.18
C PRO A 171 -40.14 12.62 54.35
N ILE A 172 -39.64 11.70 53.53
CA ILE A 172 -38.21 11.35 53.49
C ILE A 172 -37.39 12.54 52.97
N GLU A 173 -36.53 13.06 53.84
CA GLU A 173 -35.60 14.14 53.55
C GLU A 173 -34.56 13.66 52.53
N ARG A 174 -34.50 14.30 51.35
CA ARG A 174 -33.69 13.79 50.22
C ARG A 174 -32.18 13.99 50.40
N GLN A 175 -31.77 14.83 51.34
CA GLN A 175 -30.38 15.16 51.62
C GLN A 175 -30.22 15.45 53.10
N GLN A 176 -29.58 14.54 53.83
CA GLN A 176 -29.07 14.79 55.17
C GLN A 176 -27.56 14.93 55.06
N ALA A 177 -27.06 16.15 55.29
CA ALA A 177 -25.63 16.41 55.32
C ALA A 177 -25.06 15.78 56.60
N PHE A 178 -24.21 14.77 56.43
CA PHE A 178 -23.42 14.25 57.54
C PHE A 178 -22.33 15.28 57.87
N ASP A 179 -22.17 15.58 59.16
CA ASP A 179 -21.10 16.45 59.64
C ASP A 179 -19.81 15.65 59.65
N ASP A 180 -19.03 15.76 58.57
CA ASP A 180 -17.71 15.15 58.40
C ASP A 180 -16.60 15.95 59.13
N SER A 181 -16.95 16.69 60.19
CA SER A 181 -15.97 17.42 60.99
C SER A 181 -15.08 16.45 61.76
N ASP A 182 -13.76 16.64 61.66
CA ASP A 182 -12.79 15.85 62.42
C ASP A 182 -13.01 16.02 63.93
N PRO A 183 -12.92 14.95 64.75
CA PRO A 183 -13.03 15.07 66.19
C PRO A 183 -11.89 15.92 66.76
N PRO A 184 -12.12 16.70 67.83
CA PRO A 184 -11.10 17.58 68.38
C PRO A 184 -9.88 16.80 68.86
N GLU A 185 -8.69 17.27 68.49
CA GLU A 185 -7.41 16.73 68.98
C GLU A 185 -7.33 16.88 70.50
N SER A 186 -7.03 15.78 71.19
CA SER A 186 -6.86 15.70 72.64
C SER A 186 -5.42 15.94 73.07
#